data_AF-A0A9Q4ES01-F1
#
_entry.id   AF-A0A9Q4ES01-F1
#
_cell.length_a   1.000
_cell.length_b   1.000
_cell.length_c   1.000
_cell.angle_alpha   90.00
_cell.angle_beta   90.00
_cell.angle_gamma   90.00
#
_symmetry.space_group_name_H-M   'P 1'
#
loop_
_entity.id
_entity.type
_entity.pdbx_description
1 polymer ?
#
loop_
_entity_poly.entity_id
_entity_poly.type
_entity_poly.pdbx_seq_one_letter_code
_entity_poly.pdbx_strand_id
1 'polypeptide(L)'
;MEEYRSKMTLSTQLFCGKEPQRSLIQPIENQIEIVKARGGIWTSTYNKELGSDWVRVYDEIFGIPERGLDGWLLTPSSKARVYIVDSYNDLKRMLNSYERKLDDIPDVIKMLDFEKMSRDFDAIHLTVQGKEETRHSYPFNLYTWDCECTHWFRWCFDEVESIGKIKGILDIV
;
A
#
# COMPACT_ATOMS: atom_id res chain seq x y z
N MET A 1 -3.79 -21.11 -12.40
CA MET A 1 -3.51 -20.00 -11.47
C MET A 1 -4.54 -19.98 -10.35
N GLU A 2 -4.69 -21.08 -9.61
CA GLU A 2 -5.74 -21.24 -8.58
C GLU A 2 -5.13 -21.50 -7.18
N GLU A 3 -3.82 -21.70 -7.08
CA GLU A 3 -3.22 -22.46 -5.98
C GLU A 3 -2.71 -21.64 -4.79
N TYR A 4 -2.84 -20.31 -4.79
CA TYR A 4 -2.28 -19.45 -3.74
C TYR A 4 -3.21 -18.35 -3.23
N ARG A 5 -4.53 -18.52 -3.34
CA ARG A 5 -5.48 -17.68 -2.62
C ARG A 5 -5.62 -18.16 -1.18
N SER A 6 -4.55 -18.06 -0.37
CA SER A 6 -4.78 -18.04 1.08
C SER A 6 -5.57 -16.76 1.36
N LYS A 7 -6.78 -16.90 1.91
CA LYS A 7 -7.55 -15.76 2.42
C LYS A 7 -6.87 -15.29 3.69
N MET A 8 -5.74 -14.60 3.57
CA MET A 8 -5.20 -13.83 4.68
C MET A 8 -5.95 -12.50 4.73
N THR A 9 -6.74 -12.33 5.78
CA THR A 9 -7.27 -11.02 6.15
C THR A 9 -6.11 -10.20 6.67
N LEU A 10 -5.83 -9.06 6.03
CA LEU A 10 -4.86 -8.10 6.59
C LEU A 10 -5.33 -7.65 7.98
N SER A 11 -4.37 -7.44 8.87
CA SER A 11 -4.61 -6.81 10.16
C SER A 11 -5.12 -5.38 10.00
N THR A 12 -5.58 -4.78 11.10
CA THR A 12 -5.99 -3.38 11.16
C THR A 12 -4.95 -2.48 10.51
N GLN A 13 -5.42 -1.54 9.70
CA GLN A 13 -4.59 -0.63 8.94
C GLN A 13 -4.72 0.79 9.52
N LEU A 14 -3.63 1.53 9.58
CA LEU A 14 -3.61 2.95 9.92
C LEU A 14 -3.66 3.80 8.65
N PHE A 15 -4.58 4.76 8.64
CA PHE A 15 -4.61 5.86 7.69
C PHE A 15 -4.37 7.18 8.42
N CYS A 16 -3.54 8.04 7.85
CA CYS A 16 -3.28 9.37 8.39
C CYS A 16 -3.77 10.45 7.43
N GLY A 17 -4.72 11.27 7.89
CA GLY A 17 -5.35 12.32 7.09
C GLY A 17 -6.79 12.61 7.50
N LYS A 18 -7.52 13.35 6.65
CA LYS A 18 -8.95 13.59 6.85
C LYS A 18 -9.73 12.27 6.83
N GLU A 19 -10.79 12.18 7.61
CA GLU A 19 -11.64 10.98 7.71
C GLU A 19 -11.79 10.23 6.37
N PRO A 20 -11.34 8.96 6.30
CA PRO A 20 -11.42 8.20 5.06
C PRO A 20 -12.88 7.85 4.79
N GLN A 21 -13.36 8.17 3.59
CA GLN A 21 -14.73 7.89 3.17
C GLN A 21 -14.75 7.15 1.85
N ARG A 22 -15.67 6.18 1.72
CA ARG A 22 -15.86 5.41 0.48
C ARG A 22 -16.08 6.29 -0.74
N SER A 23 -16.81 7.39 -0.59
CA SER A 23 -17.10 8.35 -1.66
C SER A 23 -15.89 9.15 -2.14
N LEU A 24 -14.80 9.19 -1.35
CA LEU A 24 -13.58 9.92 -1.67
C LEU A 24 -12.54 9.07 -2.40
N ILE A 25 -12.74 7.75 -2.47
CA ILE A 25 -11.81 6.85 -3.17
C ILE A 25 -11.90 7.10 -4.67
N GLN A 26 -10.84 7.68 -5.22
CA GLN A 26 -10.70 7.90 -6.65
C GLN A 26 -10.37 6.58 -7.36
N PRO A 27 -10.82 6.38 -8.61
CA PRO A 27 -10.47 5.21 -9.40
C PRO A 27 -8.95 5.10 -9.59
N ILE A 28 -8.48 3.87 -9.74
CA ILE A 28 -7.07 3.59 -10.04
C ILE A 28 -6.77 3.95 -11.48
N GLU A 29 -5.72 4.75 -11.65
CA GLU A 29 -5.20 5.16 -12.96
C GLU A 29 -3.70 4.84 -13.03
N ASN A 30 -3.29 4.27 -14.16
CA ASN A 30 -1.89 4.02 -14.46
C ASN A 30 -1.13 5.36 -14.63
N GLN A 31 0.10 5.42 -14.12
CA GLN A 31 1.02 6.54 -14.35
C GLN A 31 2.19 6.09 -15.24
N ILE A 32 2.81 7.04 -15.93
CA ILE A 32 4.01 6.80 -16.75
C ILE A 32 5.23 7.01 -15.85
N GLU A 33 6.21 6.10 -15.92
CA GLU A 33 7.50 6.15 -15.20
C GLU A 33 7.43 6.22 -13.66
N ILE A 34 6.24 6.05 -13.08
CA ILE A 34 6.04 6.02 -11.63
C ILE A 34 5.55 4.62 -11.25
N VAL A 35 6.24 3.96 -10.32
CA VAL A 35 5.85 2.65 -9.77
C VAL A 35 4.71 2.74 -8.75
N LYS A 36 3.79 3.69 -8.94
CA LYS A 36 2.59 3.91 -8.12
C LYS A 36 1.43 4.30 -9.03
N ALA A 37 0.26 3.76 -8.73
CA ALA A 37 -0.97 4.24 -9.36
C ALA A 37 -1.41 5.60 -8.76
N ARG A 38 -2.16 6.36 -9.55
CA ARG A 38 -2.98 7.45 -9.03
C ARG A 38 -4.30 6.90 -8.51
N GLY A 39 -4.89 7.56 -7.51
CA GLY A 39 -6.14 7.16 -6.88
C GLY A 39 -5.97 6.12 -5.77
N GLY A 40 -7.08 5.51 -5.36
CA GLY A 40 -7.10 4.60 -4.22
C GLY A 40 -6.84 5.29 -2.88
N ILE A 41 -6.47 4.50 -1.88
CA ILE A 41 -6.06 4.97 -0.54
C ILE A 41 -4.86 4.17 -0.06
N TRP A 42 -3.92 4.87 0.58
CA TRP A 42 -2.72 4.27 1.14
C TRP A 42 -2.86 4.15 2.65
N THR A 43 -2.57 2.97 3.16
CA THR A 43 -2.48 2.69 4.59
C THR A 43 -1.18 1.97 4.89
N SER A 44 -0.90 1.76 6.17
CA SER A 44 0.13 0.84 6.64
C SER A 44 -0.43 0.03 7.79
N THR A 45 0.20 -1.09 8.10
CA THR A 45 -0.29 -1.96 9.18
C THR A 45 -0.18 -1.25 10.52
N TYR A 46 -1.26 -1.32 11.31
CA TYR A 46 -1.28 -0.82 12.68
C TYR A 46 -0.94 -1.96 13.65
N ASN A 47 0.03 -1.69 14.52
CA ASN A 47 0.42 -2.56 15.62
C ASN A 47 0.34 -1.75 16.92
N LYS A 48 -0.34 -2.28 17.94
CA LYS A 48 -0.49 -1.59 19.23
C LYS A 48 0.79 -1.44 20.03
N GLU A 49 1.87 -2.14 19.70
CA GLU A 49 3.16 -2.06 20.42
C GLU A 49 4.22 -1.29 19.63
N LEU A 50 4.10 -1.25 18.30
CA LEU A 50 5.09 -0.65 17.40
C LEU A 50 4.54 0.55 16.63
N GLY A 51 3.24 0.78 16.69
CA GLY A 51 2.57 1.77 15.88
C GLY A 51 2.47 1.37 14.42
N SER A 52 2.96 2.22 13.53
CA SER A 52 2.85 2.08 12.08
C SER A 52 4.15 2.51 11.39
N ASP A 53 4.58 1.70 10.43
CA ASP A 53 5.78 1.94 9.64
C ASP A 53 5.72 3.28 8.88
N TRP A 54 4.53 3.66 8.40
CA TRP A 54 4.33 4.95 7.75
C TRP A 54 4.56 6.12 8.69
N VAL A 55 4.07 6.05 9.94
CA VAL A 55 4.26 7.13 10.92
C VAL A 55 5.73 7.29 11.26
N ARG A 56 6.44 6.16 11.44
CA ARG A 56 7.90 6.16 11.69
C ARG A 56 8.65 6.86 10.55
N VAL A 57 8.42 6.44 9.31
CA VAL A 57 9.10 7.02 8.14
C VAL A 57 8.69 8.48 7.92
N TYR A 58 7.43 8.83 8.15
CA TYR A 58 6.97 10.22 8.05
C TYR A 58 7.67 11.12 9.07
N ASP A 59 7.77 10.68 10.33
CA ASP A 59 8.42 11.43 11.40
C ASP A 59 9.93 11.60 11.13
N GLU A 60 10.60 10.53 10.66
CA GLU A 60 12.02 10.57 10.29
C GLU A 60 12.32 11.56 9.15
N ILE A 61 11.44 11.65 8.14
CA ILE A 61 11.67 12.48 6.96
C ILE A 61 11.19 13.93 7.16
N PHE A 62 10.03 14.11 7.77
CA PHE A 62 9.33 15.40 7.82
C PHE A 62 9.12 15.94 9.24
N GLY A 63 9.21 15.09 10.26
CA GLY A 63 8.76 15.38 11.61
C GLY A 63 7.23 15.44 11.71
N ILE A 64 6.67 14.88 12.78
CA ILE A 64 5.25 15.03 13.08
C ILE A 64 4.99 16.48 13.54
N PRO A 65 4.04 17.20 12.92
CA PRO A 65 3.75 18.58 13.30
C PRO A 65 3.14 18.63 14.71
N GLU A 66 3.36 19.74 15.43
CA GLU A 66 2.85 19.92 16.81
C GLU A 66 1.32 19.73 16.94
N ARG A 67 0.58 20.15 15.90
CA ARG A 67 -0.89 19.94 15.81
C ARG A 67 -1.32 18.47 15.68
N GLY A 68 -0.38 17.58 15.43
CA GLY A 68 -0.56 16.15 15.15
C GLY A 68 -1.14 15.85 13.78
N LEU A 69 -1.13 14.57 13.43
CA LEU A 69 -1.80 13.99 12.26
C LEU A 69 -3.10 13.35 12.70
N ASP A 70 -4.18 13.53 11.92
CA ASP A 70 -5.42 12.80 12.17
C ASP A 70 -5.23 11.32 11.84
N GLY A 71 -5.47 10.45 12.81
CA GLY A 71 -5.30 8.99 12.70
C GLY A 71 -6.62 8.24 12.66
N TRP A 72 -6.70 7.25 11.78
CA TRP A 72 -7.87 6.39 11.62
C TRP A 72 -7.42 4.93 11.52
N LEU A 73 -8.04 4.07 12.32
CA LEU A 73 -7.92 2.63 12.20
C LEU A 73 -9.00 2.10 11.27
N LEU A 74 -8.60 1.32 10.29
CA LEU A 74 -9.46 0.74 9.28
C LEU A 74 -9.34 -0.77 9.41
N THR A 75 -10.46 -1.46 9.62
CA THR A 75 -10.51 -2.93 9.66
C THR A 75 -10.77 -3.44 8.25
N PRO A 76 -9.80 -4.09 7.58
CA PRO A 76 -10.02 -4.63 6.25
C PRO A 76 -11.10 -5.71 6.24
N SER A 77 -11.90 -5.71 5.18
CA SER A 77 -12.88 -6.77 4.99
C SER A 77 -12.18 -8.12 4.81
N SER A 78 -12.66 -9.14 5.52
CA SER A 78 -12.19 -10.53 5.36
C SER A 78 -12.39 -11.10 3.94
N LYS A 79 -13.16 -10.38 3.10
CA LYS A 79 -13.40 -10.71 1.69
C LYS A 79 -12.44 -10.01 0.73
N ALA A 80 -11.62 -9.08 1.21
CA ALA A 80 -10.69 -8.34 0.36
C ALA A 80 -9.67 -9.28 -0.27
N ARG A 81 -9.45 -9.12 -1.57
CA ARG A 81 -8.44 -9.85 -2.35
C ARG A 81 -7.18 -9.00 -2.36
N VAL A 82 -6.22 -9.34 -1.51
CA VAL A 82 -4.97 -8.58 -1.39
C VAL A 82 -3.86 -9.34 -2.10
N TYR A 83 -3.11 -8.66 -2.98
CA TYR A 83 -1.84 -9.18 -3.48
C TYR A 83 -0.74 -8.84 -2.49
N ILE A 84 -0.04 -9.84 -1.96
CA ILE A 84 1.04 -9.65 -1.00
C ILE A 84 2.38 -9.67 -1.75
N VAL A 85 3.18 -8.63 -1.56
CA VAL A 85 4.59 -8.59 -1.96
C VAL A 85 5.42 -8.78 -0.70
N ASP A 86 5.82 -10.03 -0.43
CA ASP A 86 6.65 -10.39 0.73
C ASP A 86 8.11 -10.69 0.35
N SER A 87 8.38 -10.84 -0.95
CA SER A 87 9.70 -11.15 -1.49
C SER A 87 9.92 -10.55 -2.87
N TYR A 88 11.16 -10.54 -3.33
CA TYR A 88 11.47 -10.20 -4.73
C TYR A 88 10.80 -11.13 -5.74
N ASN A 89 10.57 -12.40 -5.37
CA ASN A 89 9.86 -13.34 -6.23
C ASN A 89 8.37 -13.00 -6.40
N ASP A 90 7.73 -12.44 -5.37
CA ASP A 90 6.36 -11.92 -5.48
C ASP A 90 6.27 -10.73 -6.43
N LEU A 91 7.24 -9.81 -6.36
CA LEU A 91 7.32 -8.69 -7.30
C LEU A 91 7.49 -9.18 -8.74
N LYS A 92 8.39 -10.14 -8.98
CA LYS A 92 8.58 -10.73 -10.32
C LYS A 92 7.28 -11.36 -10.85
N ARG A 93 6.55 -12.10 -10.02
CA ARG A 93 5.26 -12.70 -10.41
C ARG A 93 4.21 -11.63 -10.72
N MET A 94 4.17 -10.57 -9.94
CA MET A 94 3.26 -9.44 -10.12
C MET A 94 3.52 -8.78 -11.49
N LEU A 95 4.78 -8.44 -11.77
CA LEU A 95 5.16 -7.83 -13.03
C LEU A 95 4.92 -8.75 -14.23
N ASN A 96 5.24 -10.05 -14.13
CA ASN A 96 4.95 -10.98 -15.23
C ASN A 96 3.44 -11.08 -15.57
N SER A 97 2.56 -10.84 -14.60
CA SER A 97 1.10 -10.94 -14.77
C SER A 97 0.45 -9.62 -15.20
N TYR A 98 1.03 -8.50 -14.74
CA TYR A 98 0.49 -7.15 -14.85
C TYR A 98 1.48 -6.17 -15.48
N GLU A 99 2.42 -6.63 -16.32
CA GLU A 99 3.31 -5.74 -17.06
C GLU A 99 2.48 -4.87 -18.03
N ARG A 100 2.69 -3.56 -17.95
CA ARG A 100 2.18 -2.58 -18.91
C ARG A 100 3.26 -2.32 -19.95
N LYS A 101 2.96 -2.58 -21.21
CA LYS A 101 3.80 -2.22 -22.36
C LYS A 101 3.16 -1.05 -23.10
N LEU A 102 3.97 -0.06 -23.43
CA LEU A 102 3.58 1.08 -24.26
C LEU A 102 4.58 1.16 -25.41
N ASP A 103 4.08 1.34 -26.63
CA ASP A 103 4.90 1.27 -27.85
C ASP A 103 6.06 2.30 -27.86
N ASP A 104 5.84 3.47 -27.26
CA ASP A 104 6.82 4.57 -27.19
C ASP A 104 7.77 4.49 -25.98
N ILE A 105 7.61 3.48 -25.12
CA ILE A 105 8.43 3.32 -23.90
C ILE A 105 9.34 2.11 -24.04
N PRO A 106 10.67 2.28 -23.92
CA PRO A 106 11.62 1.17 -23.99
C PRO A 106 11.29 0.04 -23.00
N ASP A 107 11.39 -1.21 -23.43
CA ASP A 107 11.11 -2.42 -22.63
C ASP A 107 11.94 -2.53 -21.33
N VAL A 108 13.03 -1.78 -21.21
CA VAL A 108 13.85 -1.67 -19.99
C VAL A 108 13.12 -0.91 -18.88
N ILE A 109 12.17 -0.04 -19.23
CA ILE A 109 11.30 0.66 -18.27
C ILE A 109 10.12 -0.25 -17.97
N LYS A 110 10.20 -0.93 -16.83
CA LYS A 110 9.18 -1.88 -16.39
C LYS A 110 8.07 -1.16 -15.63
N MET A 111 6.86 -1.23 -16.16
CA MET A 111 5.69 -0.57 -15.60
C MET A 111 4.62 -1.59 -15.21
N LEU A 112 3.90 -1.32 -14.12
CA LEU A 112 2.73 -2.09 -13.72
C LEU A 112 1.46 -1.51 -14.35
N ASP A 113 0.59 -2.40 -14.79
CA ASP A 113 -0.79 -2.10 -15.16
C ASP A 113 -1.68 -2.24 -13.92
N PHE A 114 -1.67 -1.21 -13.09
CA PHE A 114 -2.51 -1.09 -11.90
C PHE A 114 -4.00 -1.09 -12.24
N GLU A 115 -4.41 -0.54 -13.39
CA GLU A 115 -5.80 -0.58 -13.84
C GLU A 115 -6.26 -2.03 -14.07
N LYS A 116 -5.45 -2.83 -14.76
CA LYS A 116 -5.70 -4.27 -14.92
C LYS A 116 -5.66 -4.99 -13.58
N MET A 117 -4.64 -4.73 -12.76
CA MET A 117 -4.49 -5.39 -11.46
C MET A 117 -5.67 -5.09 -10.52
N SER A 118 -6.22 -3.88 -10.58
CA SER A 118 -7.39 -3.50 -9.78
C SER A 118 -8.63 -4.34 -10.08
N ARG A 119 -8.72 -4.98 -11.25
CA ARG A 119 -9.86 -5.86 -11.56
C ARG A 119 -9.78 -7.18 -10.77
N ASP A 120 -8.55 -7.66 -10.54
CA ASP A 120 -8.28 -8.95 -9.92
C ASP A 120 -8.10 -8.86 -8.40
N PHE A 121 -7.60 -7.73 -7.92
CA PHE A 121 -7.32 -7.47 -6.52
C PHE A 121 -8.01 -6.20 -6.04
N ASP A 122 -8.18 -6.10 -4.73
CA ASP A 122 -8.71 -4.93 -4.05
C ASP A 122 -7.58 -4.08 -3.43
N ALA A 123 -6.41 -4.67 -3.22
CA ALA A 123 -5.21 -3.96 -2.76
C ALA A 123 -3.90 -4.69 -3.11
N ILE A 124 -2.79 -3.95 -3.05
CA ILE A 124 -1.43 -4.50 -2.94
C ILE A 124 -0.92 -4.17 -1.54
N HIS A 125 -0.37 -5.15 -0.84
CA HIS A 125 0.34 -4.94 0.42
C HIS A 125 1.81 -5.35 0.28
N LEU A 126 2.69 -4.42 0.63
CA LEU A 126 4.12 -4.61 0.67
C LEU A 126 4.53 -4.83 2.13
N THR A 127 5.03 -6.01 2.46
CA THR A 127 5.50 -6.31 3.82
C THR A 127 6.84 -5.62 4.11
N VAL A 128 7.26 -5.65 5.38
CA VAL A 128 8.61 -5.18 5.76
C VAL A 128 9.70 -5.94 4.99
N GLN A 129 9.61 -7.27 4.91
CA GLN A 129 10.57 -8.09 4.17
C GLN A 129 10.51 -7.80 2.67
N GLY A 130 9.32 -7.72 2.09
CA GLY A 130 9.13 -7.39 0.70
C GLY A 130 9.74 -6.05 0.34
N LYS A 131 9.60 -5.04 1.20
CA LYS A 131 10.23 -3.73 1.02
C LYS A 131 11.76 -3.83 0.98
N GLU A 132 12.38 -4.53 1.94
CA GLU A 132 13.84 -4.74 1.97
C GLU A 132 14.35 -5.45 0.71
N GLU A 133 13.63 -6.47 0.24
CA GLU A 133 14.02 -7.24 -0.95
C GLU A 133 13.77 -6.51 -2.28
N THR A 134 12.86 -5.53 -2.32
CA THR A 134 12.38 -4.95 -3.60
C THR A 134 12.71 -3.48 -3.83
N ARG A 135 12.98 -2.67 -2.80
CA ARG A 135 13.11 -1.21 -2.95
C ARG A 135 14.20 -0.80 -3.95
N HIS A 136 15.30 -1.56 -4.00
CA HIS A 136 16.45 -1.28 -4.86
C HIS A 136 16.89 -2.50 -5.69
N SER A 137 16.01 -3.49 -5.87
CA SER A 137 16.33 -4.69 -6.65
C SER A 137 16.41 -4.41 -8.16
N TYR A 138 16.99 -5.36 -8.89
CA TYR A 138 17.14 -5.31 -10.34
C TYR A 138 16.73 -6.65 -11.00
N PRO A 139 16.11 -6.66 -12.18
CA PRO A 139 15.70 -5.49 -13.00
C PRO A 139 14.45 -4.77 -12.50
N PHE A 140 13.73 -5.32 -11.52
CA PHE A 140 12.48 -4.76 -11.03
C PHE A 140 12.65 -4.19 -9.64
N ASN A 141 11.98 -3.09 -9.30
CA ASN A 141 11.96 -2.55 -7.95
C ASN A 141 10.63 -1.85 -7.64
N LEU A 142 10.43 -1.62 -6.34
CA LEU A 142 9.37 -0.77 -5.80
C LEU A 142 9.96 0.52 -5.21
N TYR A 143 10.88 1.16 -5.94
CA TYR A 143 11.42 2.45 -5.53
C TYR A 143 10.29 3.43 -5.20
N THR A 144 10.45 4.30 -4.20
CA THR A 144 9.38 5.18 -3.62
C THR A 144 8.32 4.50 -2.75
N TRP A 145 8.27 3.16 -2.62
CA TRP A 145 7.50 2.51 -1.56
C TRP A 145 8.38 2.40 -0.30
N ASP A 146 8.48 3.51 0.43
CA ASP A 146 9.55 3.71 1.42
C ASP A 146 9.33 3.01 2.78
N CYS A 147 8.15 2.40 2.98
CA CYS A 147 7.75 1.71 4.20
C CYS A 147 6.89 0.48 3.87
N GLU A 148 6.64 -0.39 4.86
CA GLU A 148 5.52 -1.32 4.79
C GLU A 148 4.23 -0.52 4.58
N CYS A 149 3.44 -0.92 3.60
CA CYS A 149 2.22 -0.22 3.26
C CYS A 149 1.27 -1.07 2.41
N THR A 150 0.01 -0.63 2.38
CA THR A 150 -1.04 -1.20 1.55
C THR A 150 -1.65 -0.11 0.67
N HIS A 151 -1.64 -0.32 -0.65
CA HIS A 151 -2.38 0.49 -1.61
C HIS A 151 -3.71 -0.18 -1.93
N TRP A 152 -4.79 0.38 -1.42
CA TRP A 152 -6.15 -0.08 -1.68
C TRP A 152 -6.71 0.57 -2.93
N PHE A 153 -7.14 -0.25 -3.88
CA PHE A 153 -7.70 0.17 -5.15
C PHE A 153 -9.17 0.60 -5.06
N ARG A 154 -9.84 0.22 -3.98
CA ARG A 154 -11.25 0.50 -3.70
C ARG A 154 -11.50 0.40 -2.21
N TRP A 155 -12.67 0.88 -1.78
CA TRP A 155 -13.10 0.74 -0.40
C TRP A 155 -13.39 -0.72 -0.04
N CYS A 156 -12.59 -1.29 0.86
CA CYS A 156 -12.71 -2.66 1.35
C CYS A 156 -12.53 -2.74 2.87
N PHE A 157 -13.19 -1.84 3.60
CA PHE A 157 -13.12 -1.78 5.07
C PHE A 157 -14.51 -2.00 5.67
N ASP A 158 -14.56 -2.86 6.69
CA ASP A 158 -15.79 -3.17 7.43
C ASP A 158 -16.02 -2.14 8.55
N GLU A 159 -14.94 -1.57 9.11
CA GLU A 159 -14.99 -0.60 10.22
C GLU A 159 -13.96 0.52 10.03
N VAL A 160 -14.29 1.70 10.57
CA VAL A 160 -13.41 2.88 10.63
C VAL A 160 -13.53 3.51 12.01
N GLU A 161 -12.42 3.66 12.70
CA GLU A 161 -12.34 4.22 14.06
C GLU A 161 -11.34 5.38 14.08
N SER A 162 -11.70 6.52 14.67
CA SER A 162 -10.75 7.61 14.90
C SER A 162 -9.93 7.32 16.15
N ILE A 163 -8.62 7.50 16.05
CA ILE A 163 -7.70 7.47 17.21
C ILE A 163 -7.22 8.88 17.59
N GLY A 164 -7.86 9.92 17.05
CA GLY A 164 -7.51 11.30 17.32
C GLY A 164 -6.20 11.75 16.65
N LYS A 165 -5.42 12.55 17.37
CA LYS A 165 -4.19 13.18 16.86
C LYS A 165 -2.97 12.36 17.25
N ILE A 166 -2.20 11.95 16.26
CA ILE A 166 -0.88 11.33 16.40
C ILE A 166 0.16 12.44 16.49
N LYS A 167 0.87 12.58 17.62
CA LYS A 167 1.94 13.59 17.79
C LYS A 167 3.34 12.98 17.87
N GLY A 168 3.43 11.65 17.91
CA GLY A 168 4.67 10.90 17.95
C GLY A 168 4.41 9.42 17.70
N ILE A 169 5.47 8.66 17.41
CA ILE A 169 5.38 7.19 17.31
C ILE A 169 4.87 6.56 18.62
N LEU A 170 5.11 7.19 19.77
CA LEU A 170 4.68 6.70 21.08
C LEU A 170 3.18 6.92 21.36
N ASP A 171 2.51 7.80 20.61
CA ASP A 171 1.08 8.09 20.81
C ASP A 171 0.17 7.09 20.07
N ILE A 172 0.75 6.25 19.23
CA ILE A 172 0.05 5.20 18.48
C ILE A 172 0.26 3.81 19.07
N VAL A 173 0.93 3.74 20.23
CA VAL A 173 1.21 2.53 21.00
C VAL A 173 0.27 2.45 22.20
#